data_AF-A0A964KL81-F1
#
_entry.id   AF-A0A964KL81-F1
#
_cell.length_a   1.000
_cell.length_b   1.000
_cell.length_c   1.000
_cell.angle_alpha   90.00
_cell.angle_beta   90.00
_cell.angle_gamma   90.00
#
_symmetry.space_group_name_H-M   'P 1'
#
loop_
_entity.id
_entity.type
_entity.pdbx_description
1 polymer ?
#
loop_
_entity_poly.entity_id
_entity_poly.type
_entity_poly.pdbx_seq_one_letter_code
_entity_poly.pdbx_strand_id
1 'polypeptide(L)'
;MDFLFDYIAVETFWTILLIIHGLLAVALLGALTHQAMAVAMPVRYAGNDSFVTRFRAVLGPRYADAICVLWIITFMFGAWIYIKYRIHIRVPIEQQGYWKTLGVFELKEHLTTFGIGLLPIYWYLWMNPKHPAYDNARKWVTVFLAATCWYAFLIGHIVNNVRGYAS
;
A
#
# COMPACT_ATOMS: atom_id res chain seq x y z
N MET A 1 27.82 -1.55 4.49
CA MET A 1 27.06 -1.15 3.28
C MET A 1 27.92 -1.12 2.02
N ASP A 2 29.24 -1.37 2.08
CA ASP A 2 30.12 -1.32 0.91
C ASP A 2 29.95 -2.46 -0.11
N PHE A 3 29.79 -3.72 0.36
CA PHE A 3 29.75 -4.89 -0.53
C PHE A 3 28.73 -4.81 -1.67
N LEU A 4 27.57 -4.17 -1.47
CA LEU A 4 26.52 -4.10 -2.48
C LEU A 4 26.79 -3.03 -3.56
N PHE A 5 27.49 -1.95 -3.17
CA PHE A 5 27.88 -0.87 -4.07
C PHE A 5 29.18 -1.16 -4.84
N ASP A 6 29.94 -2.17 -4.41
CA ASP A 6 31.08 -2.71 -5.16
C ASP A 6 30.65 -3.35 -6.49
N TYR A 7 29.38 -3.78 -6.61
CA TYR A 7 28.84 -4.45 -7.81
C TYR A 7 27.79 -3.63 -8.56
N ILE A 8 27.12 -2.67 -7.91
CA ILE A 8 26.02 -1.91 -8.49
C ILE A 8 26.21 -0.43 -8.20
N ALA A 9 26.16 0.40 -9.26
CA ALA A 9 26.18 1.85 -9.11
C ALA A 9 25.02 2.33 -8.21
N VAL A 10 25.29 3.32 -7.37
CA VAL A 10 24.32 3.83 -6.37
C VAL A 10 22.99 4.22 -7.01
N GLU A 11 23.01 4.90 -8.17
CA GLU A 11 21.78 5.29 -8.88
C GLU A 11 21.00 4.09 -9.43
N THR A 12 21.70 3.06 -9.89
CA THR A 12 21.08 1.80 -10.32
C THR A 12 20.41 1.09 -9.15
N PHE A 13 21.04 1.07 -7.96
CA PHE A 13 20.44 0.53 -6.75
C PHE A 13 19.12 1.22 -6.40
N TRP A 14 19.08 2.56 -6.37
CA TRP A 14 17.85 3.31 -6.07
C TRP A 14 16.75 3.06 -7.10
N THR A 15 17.11 2.92 -8.37
CA THR A 15 16.17 2.61 -9.45
C THR A 15 15.56 1.22 -9.26
N ILE A 16 16.39 0.21 -8.99
CA ILE A 16 15.93 -1.16 -8.71
C ILE A 16 15.01 -1.17 -7.47
N LEU A 17 15.40 -0.50 -6.40
CA LEU A 17 14.60 -0.42 -5.17
C LEU A 17 13.22 0.23 -5.44
N LEU A 18 13.18 1.31 -6.22
CA LEU A 18 11.93 1.98 -6.60
C LEU A 18 11.03 1.07 -7.45
N ILE A 19 11.60 0.34 -8.43
CA ILE A 19 10.85 -0.60 -9.26
C ILE A 19 10.26 -1.72 -8.39
N ILE A 20 11.08 -2.34 -7.52
CA ILE A 20 10.61 -3.42 -6.64
C ILE A 20 9.54 -2.90 -5.68
N HIS A 21 9.74 -1.73 -5.07
CA HIS A 21 8.73 -1.09 -4.23
C HIS A 21 7.42 -0.86 -4.98
N GLY A 22 7.48 -0.34 -6.21
CA GLY A 22 6.31 -0.12 -7.07
C GLY A 22 5.55 -1.42 -7.37
N LEU A 23 6.26 -2.49 -7.73
CA LEU A 23 5.65 -3.79 -8.00
C LEU A 23 4.98 -4.38 -6.74
N LEU A 24 5.65 -4.30 -5.58
CA LEU A 24 5.08 -4.75 -4.31
C LEU A 24 3.88 -3.90 -3.88
N ALA A 25 3.92 -2.58 -4.14
CA ALA A 25 2.79 -1.69 -3.88
C ALA A 25 1.58 -2.03 -4.75
N VAL A 26 1.77 -2.34 -6.03
CA VAL A 26 0.69 -2.80 -6.93
C VAL A 26 0.13 -4.15 -6.47
N ALA A 27 0.98 -5.09 -6.08
CA ALA A 27 0.54 -6.39 -5.55
C ALA A 27 -0.30 -6.22 -4.27
N LEU A 28 0.15 -5.37 -3.33
CA LEU A 28 -0.58 -5.03 -2.12
C LEU A 28 -1.93 -4.37 -2.43
N LEU A 29 -1.93 -3.40 -3.34
CA LEU A 29 -3.12 -2.68 -3.79
C LEU A 29 -4.15 -3.64 -4.37
N GLY A 30 -3.72 -4.57 -5.23
CA GLY A 30 -4.56 -5.62 -5.80
C GLY A 30 -5.14 -6.52 -4.70
N ALA A 31 -4.30 -7.07 -3.83
CA ALA A 31 -4.72 -7.97 -2.75
C ALA A 31 -5.77 -7.31 -1.83
N LEU A 32 -5.53 -6.07 -1.39
CA LEU A 32 -6.47 -5.31 -0.57
C LEU A 32 -7.77 -5.01 -1.32
N THR A 33 -7.71 -4.67 -2.60
CA THR A 33 -8.91 -4.37 -3.41
C THR A 33 -9.78 -5.60 -3.56
N HIS A 34 -9.19 -6.76 -3.86
CA HIS A 34 -9.90 -8.03 -3.95
C HIS A 34 -10.56 -8.40 -2.61
N GLN A 35 -9.81 -8.31 -1.50
CA GLN A 35 -10.33 -8.67 -0.19
C GLN A 35 -11.40 -7.66 0.29
N ALA A 36 -11.23 -6.36 0.03
CA ALA A 36 -12.22 -5.33 0.31
C ALA A 36 -13.53 -5.59 -0.43
N MET A 37 -13.47 -5.97 -1.70
CA MET A 37 -14.66 -6.34 -2.46
C MET A 37 -15.33 -7.62 -1.93
N ALA A 38 -14.55 -8.60 -1.47
CA ALA A 38 -15.08 -9.82 -0.87
C ALA A 38 -15.87 -9.56 0.43
N VAL A 39 -15.39 -8.63 1.28
CA VAL A 39 -16.10 -8.26 2.52
C VAL A 39 -17.23 -7.26 2.30
N ALA A 40 -17.13 -6.38 1.30
CA ALA A 40 -18.18 -5.40 0.99
C ALA A 40 -19.37 -6.07 0.28
N MET A 41 -19.08 -7.00 -0.63
CA MET A 41 -20.05 -7.71 -1.45
C MET A 41 -19.77 -9.21 -1.40
N PRO A 42 -20.18 -9.93 -0.34
CA PRO A 42 -19.96 -11.37 -0.24
C PRO A 42 -20.74 -12.14 -1.32
N VAL A 43 -20.17 -13.23 -1.82
CA VAL A 43 -20.84 -14.15 -2.76
C VAL A 43 -21.82 -15.00 -1.97
N ARG A 44 -23.14 -14.79 -2.19
CA ARG A 44 -24.22 -15.51 -1.47
C ARG A 44 -24.85 -16.65 -2.29
N TYR A 45 -24.69 -16.64 -3.60
CA TYR A 45 -25.26 -17.63 -4.52
C TYR A 45 -24.32 -17.87 -5.70
N ALA A 46 -24.05 -19.13 -6.02
CA ALA A 46 -23.15 -19.54 -7.10
C ALA A 46 -23.78 -19.44 -8.51
N GLY A 47 -25.06 -19.07 -8.61
CA GLY A 47 -25.83 -19.12 -9.87
C GLY A 47 -25.54 -18.01 -10.88
N ASN A 48 -24.74 -17.00 -10.54
CA ASN A 48 -24.40 -15.89 -11.44
C ASN A 48 -22.88 -15.78 -11.59
N ASP A 49 -22.31 -16.62 -12.46
CA ASP A 49 -20.87 -16.70 -12.76
C ASP A 49 -20.43 -15.52 -13.64
N SER A 50 -20.28 -14.35 -13.00
CA SER A 50 -19.78 -13.13 -13.62
C SER A 50 -18.32 -12.88 -13.24
N PHE A 51 -17.63 -12.07 -14.04
CA PHE A 51 -16.28 -11.58 -13.72
C PHE A 51 -16.23 -10.96 -12.31
N VAL A 52 -17.21 -10.14 -11.94
CA VAL A 52 -17.30 -9.51 -10.62
C VAL A 52 -17.48 -10.55 -9.51
N THR A 53 -18.24 -11.62 -9.77
CA THR A 53 -18.38 -12.75 -8.84
C THR A 53 -17.03 -13.40 -8.57
N ARG A 54 -16.22 -13.66 -9.61
CA ARG A 54 -14.87 -14.24 -9.46
C ARG A 54 -13.89 -13.27 -8.78
N PHE A 55 -13.93 -11.99 -9.15
CA PHE A 55 -13.09 -10.94 -8.59
C PHE A 55 -13.23 -10.82 -7.05
N ARG A 56 -14.46 -10.97 -6.53
CA ARG A 56 -14.77 -10.88 -5.09
C ARG A 56 -14.80 -12.22 -4.38
N ALA A 57 -14.52 -13.34 -5.05
CA ALA A 57 -14.56 -14.69 -4.47
C ALA A 57 -13.22 -15.10 -3.83
N VAL A 58 -12.55 -14.19 -3.15
CA VAL A 58 -11.25 -14.47 -2.52
C VAL A 58 -11.40 -14.99 -1.09
N LEU A 59 -10.52 -15.92 -0.72
CA LEU A 59 -10.50 -16.47 0.63
C LEU A 59 -9.86 -15.45 1.58
N GLY A 60 -10.69 -14.72 2.31
CA GLY A 60 -10.29 -13.63 3.21
C GLY A 60 -9.07 -13.94 4.11
N PRO A 61 -9.06 -15.06 4.87
CA PRO A 61 -7.93 -15.41 5.72
C PRO A 61 -6.59 -15.56 5.00
N ARG A 62 -6.55 -16.22 3.83
CA ARG A 62 -5.30 -16.39 3.06
C ARG A 62 -4.78 -15.06 2.51
N TYR A 63 -5.69 -14.16 2.15
CA TYR A 63 -5.33 -12.81 1.72
C TYR A 63 -4.76 -11.99 2.88
N ALA A 64 -5.22 -12.21 4.11
CA ALA A 64 -4.77 -11.43 5.26
C ALA A 64 -3.27 -11.63 5.55
N ASP A 65 -2.78 -12.87 5.52
CA ASP A 65 -1.35 -13.15 5.71
C ASP A 65 -0.51 -12.49 4.61
N ALA A 66 -0.92 -12.65 3.35
CA ALA A 66 -0.23 -12.02 2.21
C ALA A 66 -0.23 -10.48 2.31
N ILE A 67 -1.36 -9.88 2.69
CA ILE A 67 -1.50 -8.42 2.87
C ILE A 67 -0.58 -7.92 3.99
N CYS A 68 -0.51 -8.61 5.13
CA CYS A 68 0.38 -8.24 6.23
C CYS A 68 1.85 -8.23 5.79
N VAL A 69 2.30 -9.31 5.13
CA VAL A 69 3.68 -9.42 4.65
C VAL A 69 3.99 -8.35 3.59
N LEU A 70 3.12 -8.20 2.59
CA LEU A 70 3.29 -7.19 1.55
C LEU A 70 3.30 -5.78 2.13
N TRP A 71 2.43 -5.47 3.10
CA TRP A 71 2.41 -4.16 3.74
C TRP A 71 3.72 -3.86 4.45
N ILE A 72 4.23 -4.79 5.26
CA ILE A 72 5.48 -4.60 6.02
C ILE A 72 6.65 -4.36 5.06
N ILE A 73 6.82 -5.21 4.04
CA ILE A 73 7.94 -5.08 3.10
C ILE A 73 7.83 -3.78 2.30
N THR A 74 6.64 -3.47 1.76
CA THR A 74 6.41 -2.23 1.00
C THR A 74 6.64 -1.00 1.88
N PHE A 75 6.21 -1.02 3.15
CA PHE A 75 6.45 0.06 4.10
C PHE A 75 7.94 0.25 4.38
N MET A 76 8.70 -0.83 4.60
CA MET A 76 10.15 -0.77 4.82
C MET A 76 10.89 -0.19 3.61
N PHE A 77 10.57 -0.65 2.39
CA PHE A 77 11.19 -0.11 1.18
C PHE A 77 10.78 1.35 0.95
N GLY A 78 9.53 1.69 1.23
CA GLY A 78 9.04 3.07 1.20
C GLY A 78 9.81 3.96 2.17
N ALA A 79 10.04 3.51 3.41
CA ALA A 79 10.82 4.21 4.41
C ALA A 79 12.28 4.42 3.99
N TRP A 80 12.86 3.47 3.25
CA TRP A 80 14.21 3.63 2.69
C TRP A 80 14.23 4.68 1.57
N ILE A 81 13.29 4.61 0.61
CA ILE A 81 13.13 5.58 -0.47
C ILE A 81 12.81 6.98 0.09
N TYR A 82 12.11 7.05 1.23
CA TYR A 82 11.74 8.29 1.90
C TYR A 82 12.95 9.17 2.23
N ILE A 83 14.11 8.57 2.50
CA ILE A 83 15.36 9.31 2.76
C ILE A 83 15.75 10.15 1.54
N LYS A 84 15.74 9.55 0.34
CA LYS A 84 15.98 10.27 -0.92
C LYS A 84 14.90 11.32 -1.19
N TYR A 85 13.64 11.02 -0.87
CA TYR A 85 12.55 11.99 -0.96
C TYR A 85 12.81 13.24 -0.12
N ARG A 86 13.19 13.07 1.15
CA ARG A 86 13.40 14.18 2.09
C ARG A 86 14.50 15.14 1.66
N ILE A 87 15.54 14.64 1.02
CA ILE A 87 16.69 15.45 0.62
C ILE A 87 16.51 16.03 -0.78
N HIS A 88 16.05 15.23 -1.75
CA HIS A 88 16.09 15.60 -3.17
C HIS A 88 14.74 15.97 -3.79
N ILE A 89 13.62 15.70 -3.11
CA ILE A 89 12.27 15.97 -3.62
C ILE A 89 11.60 17.08 -2.83
N ARG A 90 11.61 16.93 -1.50
CA ARG A 90 10.89 17.84 -0.60
C ARG A 90 11.39 19.28 -0.74
N VAL A 91 12.70 19.48 -0.70
CA VAL A 91 13.30 20.83 -0.75
C VAL A 91 12.91 21.59 -2.04
N PRO A 92 13.06 21.01 -3.25
CA PRO A 92 12.57 21.66 -4.47
C PRO A 92 11.06 21.95 -4.48
N ILE A 93 10.22 21.02 -4.01
CA ILE A 93 8.76 21.21 -3.94
C ILE A 93 8.40 22.39 -3.01
N GLU A 94 9.08 22.51 -1.87
CA GLU A 94 8.93 23.64 -0.93
C GLU A 94 9.39 24.96 -1.57
N GLN A 95 10.56 24.96 -2.22
CA GLN A 95 11.10 26.15 -2.91
C GLN A 95 10.21 26.64 -4.05
N GLN A 96 9.51 25.73 -4.74
CA GLN A 96 8.56 26.04 -5.81
C GLN A 96 7.16 26.41 -5.29
N GLY A 97 6.93 26.39 -3.96
CA GLY A 97 5.67 26.78 -3.35
C GLY A 97 4.54 25.75 -3.50
N TYR A 98 4.84 24.48 -3.81
CA TYR A 98 3.86 23.41 -3.97
C TYR A 98 3.40 22.81 -2.63
N TRP A 99 2.97 23.68 -1.71
CA TRP A 99 2.59 23.33 -0.33
C TRP A 99 1.45 22.32 -0.24
N LYS A 100 0.49 22.37 -1.17
CA LYS A 100 -0.63 21.41 -1.21
C LYS A 100 -0.14 20.01 -1.55
N THR A 101 0.77 19.88 -2.50
CA THR A 101 1.39 18.60 -2.89
C THR A 101 2.17 18.01 -1.71
N LEU A 102 2.90 18.86 -0.99
CA LEU A 102 3.60 18.45 0.23
C LEU A 102 2.64 17.98 1.32
N GLY A 103 1.61 18.75 1.65
CA GLY A 103 0.65 18.40 2.71
C GLY A 103 -0.12 17.10 2.41
N VAL A 104 -0.50 16.89 1.15
CA VAL A 104 -1.13 15.63 0.70
C VAL A 104 -0.17 14.44 0.81
N PHE A 105 1.13 14.65 0.54
CA PHE A 105 2.14 13.61 0.76
C PHE A 105 2.37 13.33 2.26
N GLU A 106 2.43 14.35 3.11
CA GLU A 106 2.56 14.16 4.55
C GLU A 106 1.35 13.41 5.15
N LEU A 107 0.13 13.70 4.67
CA LEU A 107 -1.05 12.92 5.04
C LEU A 107 -0.92 11.44 4.65
N LYS A 108 -0.34 11.15 3.47
CA LYS A 108 -0.05 9.77 3.06
C LYS A 108 0.84 9.06 4.09
N GLU A 109 1.90 9.72 4.59
CA GLU A 109 2.81 9.12 5.56
C GLU A 109 2.12 8.81 6.89
N HIS A 110 1.21 9.66 7.35
CA HIS A 110 0.41 9.38 8.54
C HIS A 110 -0.55 8.20 8.33
N LEU A 111 -1.24 8.16 7.20
CA LEU A 111 -2.18 7.08 6.89
C LEU A 111 -1.47 5.73 6.76
N THR A 112 -0.32 5.66 6.06
CA THR A 112 0.46 4.41 5.97
C THR A 112 0.98 3.95 7.33
N THR A 113 1.31 4.90 8.22
CA THR A 113 1.68 4.61 9.62
C THR A 113 0.49 4.07 10.43
N PHE A 114 -0.72 4.58 10.25
CA PHE A 114 -1.91 3.97 10.85
C PHE A 114 -2.16 2.57 10.32
N GLY A 115 -1.95 2.35 9.02
CA GLY A 115 -2.11 1.02 8.44
C GLY A 115 -1.15 -0.01 9.03
N ILE A 116 0.15 0.32 9.22
CA ILE A 116 1.08 -0.61 9.90
C ILE A 116 0.69 -0.85 11.36
N GLY A 117 0.24 0.20 12.07
CA GLY A 117 -0.24 0.08 13.45
C GLY A 117 -1.50 -0.80 13.60
N LEU A 118 -2.34 -0.86 12.56
CA LEU A 118 -3.55 -1.70 12.54
C LEU A 118 -3.29 -3.16 12.12
N LEU A 119 -2.12 -3.49 11.54
CA LEU A 119 -1.85 -4.84 11.04
C LEU A 119 -2.00 -5.94 12.10
N PRO A 120 -1.57 -5.79 13.37
CA PRO A 120 -1.75 -6.84 14.38
C PRO A 120 -3.23 -7.13 14.66
N ILE A 121 -4.06 -6.08 14.72
CA ILE A 121 -5.50 -6.19 14.93
C ILE A 121 -6.14 -6.84 13.70
N TYR A 122 -5.80 -6.35 12.51
CA TYR A 122 -6.28 -6.91 11.25
C TYR A 122 -5.97 -8.41 11.13
N TRP A 123 -4.73 -8.80 11.41
CA TRP A 123 -4.30 -10.20 11.35
C TRP A 123 -5.07 -11.06 12.36
N TYR A 124 -5.20 -10.61 13.61
CA TYR A 124 -5.97 -11.30 14.64
C TYR A 124 -7.44 -11.52 14.25
N LEU A 125 -8.08 -10.49 13.67
CA LEU A 125 -9.47 -10.58 13.22
C LEU A 125 -9.65 -11.63 12.10
N TRP A 126 -8.65 -11.80 11.23
CA TRP A 126 -8.67 -12.75 10.12
C TRP A 126 -8.19 -14.16 10.48
N MET A 127 -7.42 -14.32 11.55
CA MET A 127 -7.16 -15.63 12.18
C MET A 127 -8.43 -16.25 12.77
N ASN A 128 -9.42 -15.43 13.12
CA ASN A 128 -10.69 -15.86 13.73
C ASN A 128 -11.91 -15.65 12.81
N PRO A 129 -11.92 -16.17 11.55
CA PRO A 129 -12.91 -15.82 10.54
C PRO A 129 -14.31 -16.36 10.84
N LYS A 130 -14.42 -17.41 11.66
CA LYS A 130 -15.70 -18.02 12.04
C LYS A 130 -16.41 -17.29 13.18
N HIS A 131 -15.74 -16.33 13.82
CA HIS A 131 -16.31 -15.59 14.95
C HIS A 131 -17.20 -14.44 14.44
N PRO A 132 -18.54 -14.50 14.62
CA PRO A 132 -19.47 -13.56 13.99
C PRO A 132 -19.37 -12.13 14.56
N ALA A 133 -19.00 -11.97 15.84
CA ALA A 133 -18.84 -10.64 16.44
C ALA A 133 -17.75 -9.79 15.77
N TYR A 134 -16.86 -10.42 15.00
CA TYR A 134 -15.74 -9.77 14.32
C TYR A 134 -16.04 -9.42 12.85
N ASP A 135 -17.21 -9.76 12.31
CA ASP A 135 -17.53 -9.55 10.89
C ASP A 135 -17.43 -8.07 10.48
N ASN A 136 -18.05 -7.18 11.27
CA ASN A 136 -18.00 -5.75 11.01
C ASN A 136 -16.59 -5.19 11.18
N ALA A 137 -15.86 -5.64 12.21
CA ALA A 137 -14.48 -5.20 12.46
C ALA A 137 -13.56 -5.60 11.29
N ARG A 138 -13.62 -6.86 10.84
CA ARG A 138 -12.89 -7.33 9.64
C ARG A 138 -13.20 -6.46 8.43
N LYS A 139 -14.49 -6.25 8.15
CA LYS A 139 -14.94 -5.47 7.00
C LYS A 139 -14.35 -4.06 7.01
N TRP A 140 -14.54 -3.32 8.10
CA TRP A 140 -14.12 -1.91 8.15
C TRP A 140 -12.62 -1.73 8.23
N VAL A 141 -11.89 -2.61 8.92
CA VAL A 141 -10.42 -2.57 8.93
C VAL A 141 -9.87 -2.89 7.54
N THR A 142 -10.39 -3.91 6.84
CA THR A 142 -10.00 -4.21 5.45
C THR A 142 -10.27 -3.03 4.52
N VAL A 143 -11.45 -2.41 4.60
CA VAL A 143 -11.82 -1.25 3.76
C VAL A 143 -10.91 -0.05 4.07
N PHE A 144 -10.62 0.23 5.34
CA PHE A 144 -9.71 1.31 5.73
C PHE A 144 -8.29 1.09 5.18
N LEU A 145 -7.75 -0.13 5.31
CA LEU A 145 -6.43 -0.48 4.77
C LEU A 145 -6.41 -0.34 3.24
N ALA A 146 -7.47 -0.78 2.55
CA ALA A 146 -7.58 -0.65 1.10
C ALA A 146 -7.64 0.83 0.68
N ALA A 147 -8.47 1.66 1.32
CA ALA A 147 -8.56 3.08 1.04
C ALA A 147 -7.23 3.82 1.27
N THR A 148 -6.56 3.48 2.38
CA THR A 148 -5.22 4.00 2.70
C THR A 148 -4.19 3.61 1.65
N CYS A 149 -4.19 2.35 1.22
CA CYS A 149 -3.26 1.86 0.19
C CYS A 149 -3.51 2.55 -1.16
N TRP A 150 -4.76 2.70 -1.58
CA TRP A 150 -5.14 3.46 -2.78
C TRP A 150 -4.68 4.92 -2.71
N TYR A 151 -4.95 5.58 -1.59
CA TYR A 151 -4.51 6.96 -1.38
C TYR A 151 -2.98 7.06 -1.48
N ALA A 152 -2.25 6.22 -0.75
CA ALA A 152 -0.79 6.22 -0.75
C ALA A 152 -0.20 5.97 -2.15
N PHE A 153 -0.80 5.05 -2.93
CA PHE A 153 -0.41 4.75 -4.29
C PHE A 153 -0.61 5.94 -5.22
N LEU A 154 -1.80 6.56 -5.21
CA LEU A 154 -2.12 7.72 -6.06
C LEU A 154 -1.23 8.92 -5.74
N ILE A 155 -1.07 9.25 -4.46
CA ILE A 155 -0.23 10.38 -4.04
C ILE A 155 1.24 10.14 -4.38
N GLY A 156 1.73 8.90 -4.25
CA GLY A 156 3.08 8.53 -4.70
C GLY A 156 3.31 8.83 -6.19
N HIS A 157 2.33 8.50 -7.05
CA HIS A 157 2.41 8.79 -8.49
C HIS A 157 2.33 10.28 -8.79
N ILE A 158 1.45 11.02 -8.11
CA ILE A 158 1.31 12.47 -8.30
C ILE A 158 2.63 13.17 -7.96
N VAL A 159 3.25 12.85 -6.82
CA VAL A 159 4.53 13.46 -6.41
C VAL A 159 5.65 13.09 -7.36
N ASN A 160 5.68 11.84 -7.85
CA ASN A 160 6.66 11.43 -8.85
C ASN A 160 6.52 12.23 -10.15
N ASN A 161 5.29 12.43 -10.62
CA ASN A 161 5.01 13.19 -11.84
C ASN A 161 5.33 14.68 -11.67
N VAL A 162 5.00 15.29 -10.53
CA VAL A 162 5.36 16.70 -10.22
C VAL A 162 6.88 16.90 -10.30
N ARG A 163 7.68 15.92 -9.85
CA ARG A 163 9.14 15.97 -10.04
C ARG A 163 9.54 15.80 -11.51
N GLY A 164 8.93 14.87 -12.24
CA GLY A 164 9.25 14.58 -13.64
C GLY A 164 8.86 15.68 -14.63
N TYR A 165 7.92 16.56 -14.30
CA TYR A 165 7.61 17.78 -15.07
C TYR A 165 8.54 18.96 -14.74
N ALA A 166 9.34 18.86 -13.67
CA ALA A 166 10.25 19.91 -13.20
C ALA A 166 11.75 19.56 -13.41
N SER A 167 12.04 18.51 -14.19
CA SER A 167 13.39 18.08 -14.59
C SER A 167 13.67 18.40 -16.05
#